data_AF-A0A7G7SWG7-F1
#
_entry.id   AF-A0A7G7SWG7-F1
#
_cell.length_a   1.000
_cell.length_b   1.000
_cell.length_c   1.000
_cell.angle_alpha   90.00
_cell.angle_beta   90.00
_cell.angle_gamma   90.00
#
_symmetry.space_group_name_H-M   'P 1'
#
loop_
_entity.id
_entity.type
_entity.pdbx_description
1 polymer ?
#
loop_
_entity_poly.entity_id
_entity_poly.type
_entity_poly.pdbx_seq_one_letter_code
_entity_poly.pdbx_strand_id
1 'polypeptide(L)'
;MAVAEAESASAAPDAATEADYRQSVSKALAKTPGVIRGIWQTQLTLVIDRSGDDAQVWPRICKEVERYPSLRTVRIQLNPRPDHDEPVRWRQCRTF
;
A
#
# COMPACT_ATOMS: atom_id res chain seq x y z
N MET A 1 27.09 -22.57 -19.71
CA MET A 1 27.06 -21.11 -19.53
C MET A 1 25.59 -20.71 -19.61
N ALA A 2 24.99 -20.33 -18.49
CA ALA A 2 23.60 -19.88 -18.45
C ALA A 2 23.55 -18.42 -18.92
N VAL A 3 22.78 -18.18 -19.97
CA VAL A 3 22.50 -16.86 -20.53
C VAL A 3 21.77 -16.02 -19.49
N ALA A 4 22.31 -14.84 -19.21
CA ALA A 4 21.62 -13.77 -18.54
C ALA A 4 20.61 -13.15 -19.51
N GLU A 5 19.32 -13.28 -19.22
CA GLU A 5 18.26 -12.56 -19.93
C GLU A 5 17.91 -11.29 -19.16
N ALA A 6 18.35 -10.17 -19.72
CA ALA A 6 17.75 -8.88 -19.46
C ALA A 6 16.65 -8.66 -20.51
N GLU A 7 15.39 -8.89 -20.14
CA GLU A 7 14.22 -8.46 -20.92
C GLU A 7 13.39 -7.45 -20.12
N SER A 8 13.40 -6.20 -20.58
CA SER A 8 12.56 -5.13 -20.04
C SER A 8 11.23 -5.06 -20.78
N ALA A 9 10.16 -5.63 -20.20
CA ALA A 9 8.76 -5.32 -20.51
C ALA A 9 7.84 -5.81 -19.37
N SER A 10 7.39 -4.92 -18.47
CA SER A 10 6.27 -5.16 -17.53
C SER A 10 6.23 -6.49 -16.75
N ALA A 11 7.36 -7.11 -16.46
CA ALA A 11 7.39 -8.31 -15.61
C ALA A 11 7.02 -7.90 -14.17
N ALA A 12 6.05 -8.60 -13.57
CA ALA A 12 5.78 -8.45 -12.16
C ALA A 12 7.09 -8.67 -11.37
N PRO A 13 7.39 -7.84 -10.36
CA PRO A 13 8.59 -8.01 -9.56
C PRO A 13 8.63 -9.41 -8.94
N ASP A 14 9.82 -9.95 -8.75
CA ASP A 14 9.97 -11.19 -7.98
C ASP A 14 9.50 -11.00 -6.54
N ALA A 15 9.25 -12.11 -5.83
CA ALA A 15 8.65 -12.08 -4.50
C ALA A 15 9.50 -11.35 -3.45
N ALA A 16 10.84 -11.33 -3.60
CA ALA A 16 11.72 -10.63 -2.68
C ALA A 16 11.64 -9.12 -2.93
N THR A 17 11.74 -8.71 -4.19
CA THR A 17 11.58 -7.30 -4.60
C THR A 17 10.20 -6.75 -4.20
N GLU A 18 9.14 -7.53 -4.34
CA GLU A 18 7.80 -7.11 -3.90
C GLU A 18 7.71 -6.96 -2.37
N ALA A 19 8.39 -7.82 -1.62
CA ALA A 19 8.47 -7.69 -0.16
C ALA A 19 9.18 -6.39 0.26
N ASP A 20 10.26 -6.02 -0.43
CA ASP A 20 10.96 -4.75 -0.22
C ASP A 20 10.09 -3.54 -0.54
N TYR A 21 9.30 -3.59 -1.63
CA TYR A 21 8.34 -2.55 -1.97
C TYR A 21 7.28 -2.39 -0.88
N ARG A 22 6.68 -3.50 -0.43
CA ARG A 22 5.70 -3.50 0.67
C ARG A 22 6.29 -2.89 1.94
N GLN A 23 7.51 -3.30 2.31
CA GLN A 23 8.18 -2.77 3.49
C GLN A 23 8.46 -1.27 3.37
N SER A 24 8.86 -0.81 2.17
CA SER A 24 9.08 0.60 1.87
C SER A 24 7.80 1.41 2.00
N VAL A 25 6.67 0.91 1.47
CA VAL A 25 5.34 1.51 1.62
C VAL A 25 4.95 1.60 3.10
N SER A 26 5.07 0.51 3.88
CA SER A 26 4.75 0.54 5.32
C SER A 26 5.58 1.58 6.08
N LYS A 27 6.88 1.69 5.78
CA LYS A 27 7.77 2.69 6.38
C LYS A 27 7.39 4.13 6.00
N ALA A 28 7.01 4.37 4.74
CA ALA A 28 6.58 5.68 4.28
C ALA A 28 5.23 6.09 4.92
N LEU A 29 4.30 5.16 5.03
CA LEU A 29 3.00 5.37 5.65
C LEU A 29 3.13 5.71 7.14
N ALA A 30 4.04 5.08 7.88
CA ALA A 30 4.30 5.43 9.28
C ALA A 30 4.83 6.87 9.47
N LYS A 31 5.39 7.49 8.41
CA LYS A 31 5.84 8.89 8.42
C LYS A 31 4.78 9.85 7.87
N THR A 32 3.64 9.34 7.41
CA THR A 32 2.59 10.13 6.77
C THR A 32 1.70 10.76 7.85
N PRO A 33 1.52 12.10 7.87
CA PRO A 33 0.67 12.72 8.88
C PRO A 33 -0.78 12.25 8.74
N GLY A 34 -1.41 11.89 9.86
CA GLY A 34 -2.76 11.32 9.92
C GLY A 34 -2.81 9.79 9.75
N VAL A 35 -1.67 9.12 9.48
CA VAL A 35 -1.56 7.66 9.47
C VAL A 35 -0.78 7.23 10.71
N ILE A 36 -1.32 6.24 11.43
CA ILE A 36 -0.66 5.65 12.60
C ILE A 36 0.32 4.58 12.12
N ARG A 37 -0.15 3.67 11.25
CA ARG A 37 0.68 2.61 10.63
C ARG A 37 -0.02 1.97 9.44
N GLY A 38 0.76 1.41 8.53
CA GLY A 38 0.29 0.56 7.44
C GLY A 38 0.87 -0.85 7.54
N ILE A 39 0.02 -1.85 7.73
CA ILE A 39 0.39 -3.25 7.95
C ILE A 39 -0.13 -4.09 6.80
N TRP A 40 0.74 -4.89 6.18
CA TRP A 40 0.33 -5.85 5.18
C TRP A 40 -0.26 -7.09 5.85
N GLN A 41 -1.55 -7.34 5.63
CA GLN A 41 -2.23 -8.56 6.08
C GLN A 41 -1.95 -9.72 5.12
N THR A 42 -1.90 -9.42 3.81
CA THR A 42 -1.46 -10.35 2.75
C THR A 42 -0.65 -9.57 1.71
N GLN A 43 -0.14 -10.24 0.68
CA GLN A 43 0.58 -9.57 -0.42
C GLN A 43 -0.29 -8.53 -1.15
N LEU A 44 -1.61 -8.75 -1.20
CA LEU A 44 -2.57 -7.88 -1.89
C LEU A 44 -3.50 -7.11 -0.94
N THR A 45 -3.29 -7.19 0.37
CA THR A 45 -4.16 -6.55 1.37
C THR A 45 -3.34 -5.73 2.35
N LEU A 46 -3.54 -4.42 2.31
CA LEU A 46 -2.91 -3.44 3.18
C LEU A 46 -3.95 -2.88 4.16
N VAL A 47 -3.67 -2.98 5.45
CA VAL A 47 -4.49 -2.44 6.53
C VAL A 47 -3.85 -1.16 7.05
N ILE A 48 -4.63 -0.09 7.14
CA ILE A 48 -4.18 1.23 7.60
C ILE A 48 -4.91 1.58 8.89
N ASP A 49 -4.14 1.79 9.95
CA ASP A 49 -4.60 2.49 11.13
C ASP A 49 -4.32 3.98 10.94
N ARG A 50 -5.33 4.82 11.20
CA ARG A 50 -5.29 6.25 10.92
C ARG A 50 -5.84 7.06 12.09
N SER A 51 -5.37 8.28 12.20
CA SER A 51 -5.92 9.31 13.10
C SER A 51 -6.55 10.46 12.32
N GLY A 52 -6.19 10.67 11.06
CA GLY A 52 -6.77 11.69 10.19
C GLY A 52 -7.99 11.21 9.41
N ASP A 53 -8.73 12.17 8.84
CA ASP A 53 -9.86 11.91 7.95
C ASP A 53 -9.46 11.22 6.64
N ASP A 54 -10.37 10.40 6.10
CA ASP A 54 -10.24 9.73 4.80
C ASP A 54 -9.76 10.68 3.72
N ALA A 55 -10.38 11.86 3.60
CA ALA A 55 -10.06 12.84 2.56
C ALA A 55 -8.61 13.36 2.66
N GLN A 56 -8.04 13.38 3.87
CA GLN A 56 -6.67 13.84 4.11
C GLN A 56 -5.64 12.72 3.91
N VAL A 57 -5.93 11.52 4.41
CA VAL A 57 -4.98 10.40 4.39
C VAL A 57 -4.98 9.65 3.06
N TRP A 58 -6.14 9.52 2.42
CA TRP A 58 -6.31 8.74 1.19
C TRP A 58 -5.38 9.14 0.03
N PRO A 59 -5.30 10.41 -0.39
CA PRO A 59 -4.40 10.80 -1.49
C PRO A 59 -2.93 10.53 -1.16
N ARG A 60 -2.54 10.58 0.13
CA ARG A 60 -1.17 10.30 0.57
C ARG A 60 -0.87 8.80 0.53
N ILE A 61 -1.80 7.97 0.98
CA ILE A 61 -1.69 6.51 0.89
C ILE A 61 -1.56 6.09 -0.57
N CYS A 62 -2.41 6.62 -1.44
CA CYS A 62 -2.36 6.28 -2.86
C CYS A 62 -1.07 6.72 -3.53
N LYS A 63 -0.54 7.90 -3.20
CA LYS A 63 0.76 8.34 -3.72
C LYS A 63 1.89 7.35 -3.42
N GLU A 64 1.94 6.77 -2.22
CA GLU A 64 2.98 5.80 -1.85
C GLU A 64 2.78 4.44 -2.52
N VAL A 65 1.53 3.96 -2.60
CA VAL A 65 1.19 2.67 -3.22
C VAL A 65 1.38 2.72 -4.73
N GLU A 66 0.93 3.79 -5.39
CA GLU A 66 0.97 3.95 -6.85
C GLU A 66 2.38 4.13 -7.41
N ARG A 67 3.35 4.45 -6.53
CA ARG A 67 4.78 4.49 -6.84
C ARG A 67 5.31 3.14 -7.32
N TYR A 68 4.70 2.05 -6.87
CA TYR A 68 5.06 0.69 -7.24
C TYR A 68 3.96 0.10 -8.13
N PRO A 69 4.23 -0.17 -9.42
CA PRO A 69 3.21 -0.65 -10.36
C PRO A 69 2.50 -1.93 -9.91
N SER A 70 3.22 -2.87 -9.29
CA SER A 70 2.66 -4.13 -8.78
C SER A 70 1.68 -3.94 -7.62
N LEU A 71 1.82 -2.86 -6.84
CA LEU A 71 0.98 -2.59 -5.69
C LEU A 71 -0.29 -1.79 -6.04
N ARG A 72 -0.46 -1.35 -7.29
CA ARG A 72 -1.61 -0.50 -7.68
C ARG A 72 -2.98 -1.17 -7.55
N THR A 73 -2.99 -2.50 -7.50
CA THR A 73 -4.21 -3.34 -7.42
C THR A 73 -4.51 -3.81 -6.00
N VAL A 74 -3.69 -3.42 -5.02
CA VAL A 74 -3.85 -3.88 -3.63
C VAL A 74 -5.12 -3.31 -3.02
N ARG A 75 -5.79 -4.15 -2.22
CA ARG A 75 -6.96 -3.76 -1.46
C ARG A 75 -6.52 -3.08 -0.18
N ILE A 76 -7.05 -1.89 0.08
CA ILE A 76 -6.69 -1.09 1.26
C ILE A 76 -7.89 -1.08 2.21
N GLN A 77 -7.66 -1.59 3.42
CA GLN A 77 -8.59 -1.48 4.54
C GLN A 77 -8.21 -0.26 5.36
N LEU A 78 -9.13 0.68 5.53
CA LEU A 78 -9.00 1.80 6.46
C LEU A 78 -9.76 1.45 7.74
N ASN A 79 -9.03 1.35 8.84
CA ASN A 79 -9.64 1.12 10.14
C ASN A 79 -10.26 2.41 10.69
N PRO A 80 -11.28 2.29 11.57
CA PRO A 80 -11.79 3.43 12.31
C PRO A 80 -10.66 4.16 13.01
N ARG A 81 -10.84 5.47 13.18
CA ARG A 81 -9.95 6.22 14.05
C ARG A 81 -10.09 5.73 15.49
N PRO A 82 -9.01 5.79 16.30
CA PRO A 82 -9.12 5.50 17.73
C PRO A 82 -10.19 6.41 18.35
N ASP A 83 -11.02 5.85 19.22
CA ASP A 83 -12.11 6.56 19.93
C ASP A 83 -13.26 7.07 19.04
N HIS A 84 -13.31 6.66 17.77
CA HIS A 84 -14.42 6.96 16.86
C HIS A 84 -15.20 5.69 16.47
N ASP A 85 -16.53 5.77 16.49
CA ASP A 85 -17.42 4.69 16.04
C ASP A 85 -17.63 4.77 14.52
N GLU A 86 -16.56 4.54 13.76
CA GLU A 86 -16.59 4.49 12.29
C GLU A 86 -16.59 3.05 11.79
N PRO A 87 -17.32 2.74 10.71
CA PRO A 87 -17.18 1.44 10.08
C PRO A 87 -15.80 1.33 9.41
N VAL A 88 -15.25 0.12 9.40
CA VAL A 88 -14.10 -0.22 8.56
C VAL A 88 -14.46 0.04 7.09
N ARG A 89 -13.56 0.70 6.36
CA ARG A 89 -13.78 1.06 4.96
C ARG A 89 -12.77 0.37 4.05
N TRP A 90 -13.29 -0.32 3.03
CA TRP A 90 -12.46 -0.93 1.99
C TRP A 90 -12.39 -0.02 0.77
N ARG A 91 -11.18 0.21 0.27
CA ARG A 91 -10.92 1.07 -0.88
C ARG A 91 -9.77 0.55 -1.73
N GLN A 92 -9.65 1.06 -2.95
CA GLN A 92 -8.57 0.76 -3.88
C GLN A 92 -8.15 2.07 -4.58
N CYS A 93 -6.84 2.29 -4.75
CA CYS A 93 -6.33 3.55 -5.30
C CYS A 93 -6.62 3.71 -6.79
N ARG A 94 -6.49 2.61 -7.55
CA ARG A 94 -7.06 2.50 -8.90
C ARG A 94 -8.34 1.69 -8.85
N THR A 95 -9.37 2.22 -9.48
CA THR A 95 -10.55 1.46 -9.92
C THR A 95 -10.36 1.27 -11.42
N PHE A 96 -10.41 0.01 -11.87
CA PHE A 96 -10.26 -0.35 -13.29
C PHE A 96 -11.58 -0.16 -14.03
#